data_AF-A0A2H0ET07-F1
#
_entry.id   AF-A0A2H0ET07-F1
#
_cell.length_a   1.000
_cell.length_b   1.000
_cell.length_c   1.000
_cell.angle_alpha   90.00
_cell.angle_beta   90.00
_cell.angle_gamma   90.00
#
_symmetry.space_group_name_H-M   'P 1'
#
loop_
_entity.id
_entity.type
_entity.pdbx_description
1 polymer ?
#
loop_
_entity_poly.entity_id
_entity_poly.type
_entity_poly.pdbx_seq_one_letter_code
_entity_poly.pdbx_strand_id
1 'polypeptide(L)'
;MQVERDWLIAFAVGAAIILLFARERLNRPLTVEEGAERRGRLLELLAPAQLRRPGVFFKGYLFYAALLLVVFMILSVGTSSLGLLLIGGEVSDGVSFDDPAWPLAVALGIVGLAPGFPILSRIEEKFRRFAQDLVGVPASFNAFTDALLEVPLDRAQLPDDLIGREDAQRLDAILARAEAVFGEGTHLTWFAQCAMKLFAFRAWATGGASWPGYAVRHEFRRIEAEVAPMVEAALADMIDLGLSPREAAPDPNEDIAAAQQRRATAEDRWRHLAARAEAAAEGACALFALYAERAETMPVKNSPISDMLRGLIENARARRRRDLPGANILAGSLVVVGAAAFLIGYAGSLSGVLAYPGMSHLNAGLSYLVGVVALYGPASFLAWSARHPAPPQKWRNAMGGGTVFPAIQYLALFGWAWLVSALTMTAFILFQQIAAHVAAVAAAATRDTLSAACVMTQLLGVTIRDSACPTTGSVWQAVAYGVLGAWNAVTMALLADCVESARPRRLLERALPLLHGAGLAALNFMAAEWLGRMPDAAPEDMLTVPLLGFRVSPAAQVIAAEALSAALLGLLFAMVTLMALRRLHARPVAPPPSPSAFGPGARRALPAE
;
A
#
# COMPACT_ATOMS: atom_id res chain seq x y z
N MET A 1 -7.21 41.93 -13.92
CA MET A 1 -6.95 41.14 -15.15
C MET A 1 -5.47 40.89 -15.39
N GLN A 2 -4.58 41.90 -15.41
CA GLN A 2 -3.15 41.65 -15.72
C GLN A 2 -2.46 40.75 -14.69
N VAL A 3 -2.63 41.03 -13.39
CA VAL A 3 -2.08 40.22 -12.29
C VAL A 3 -2.55 38.76 -12.36
N GLU A 4 -3.83 38.56 -12.64
CA GLU A 4 -4.44 37.23 -12.78
C GLU A 4 -3.86 36.44 -13.96
N ARG A 5 -3.67 37.11 -15.11
CA ARG A 5 -3.03 36.50 -16.28
C ARG A 5 -1.58 36.12 -15.99
N ASP A 6 -0.83 37.01 -15.36
CA ASP A 6 0.58 36.81 -15.08
C ASP A 6 0.76 35.67 -14.06
N TRP A 7 -0.13 35.58 -13.07
CA TRP A 7 -0.18 34.47 -12.11
C TRP A 7 -0.50 33.13 -12.81
N LEU A 8 -1.49 33.10 -13.71
CA LEU A 8 -1.84 31.89 -14.47
C LEU A 8 -0.68 31.40 -15.35
N ILE A 9 0.05 32.32 -15.98
CA ILE A 9 1.25 31.99 -16.76
C ILE A 9 2.32 31.40 -15.85
N ALA A 10 2.61 32.04 -14.71
CA ALA A 10 3.60 31.53 -13.76
C ALA A 10 3.22 30.16 -13.19
N PHE A 11 1.93 29.93 -12.89
CA PHE A 11 1.41 28.64 -12.46
C PHE A 11 1.60 27.56 -13.53
N ALA A 12 1.27 27.86 -14.79
CA ALA A 12 1.44 26.93 -15.91
C ALA A 12 2.92 26.57 -16.14
N VAL A 13 3.82 27.56 -16.05
CA VAL A 13 5.27 27.33 -16.13
C VAL A 13 5.75 26.48 -14.95
N GLY A 14 5.33 26.79 -13.72
CA GLY A 14 5.66 26.00 -12.53
C GLY A 14 5.20 24.54 -12.64
N ALA A 15 3.98 24.31 -13.12
CA ALA A 15 3.47 22.98 -13.40
C ALA A 15 4.32 22.22 -14.43
N ALA A 16 4.73 22.89 -15.52
CA ALA A 16 5.60 22.28 -16.53
C ALA A 16 6.98 21.86 -15.96
N ILE A 17 7.57 22.69 -15.09
CA ILE A 17 8.83 22.36 -14.39
C ILE A 17 8.64 21.10 -13.54
N ILE A 18 7.54 21.00 -12.79
CA ILE A 18 7.24 19.82 -11.96
C ILE A 18 7.04 18.57 -12.81
N LEU A 19 6.37 18.67 -13.96
CA LEU A 19 6.20 17.55 -14.89
C LEU A 19 7.55 17.02 -15.39
N LEU A 20 8.50 17.91 -15.72
CA LEU A 20 9.84 17.51 -16.16
C LEU A 20 10.64 16.88 -15.01
N PHE A 21 10.62 17.51 -13.84
CA PHE A 21 11.26 16.99 -12.63
C PHE A 21 10.72 15.62 -12.23
N ALA A 22 9.40 15.43 -12.27
CA ALA A 22 8.75 14.17 -11.94
C ALA A 22 9.25 13.01 -12.82
N ARG A 23 9.48 13.28 -14.11
CA ARG A 23 9.98 12.29 -15.07
C ARG A 23 11.40 11.87 -14.72
N GLU A 24 12.27 12.84 -14.46
CA GLU A 24 13.66 12.57 -14.10
C GLU A 24 13.75 11.82 -12.77
N ARG A 25 13.01 12.28 -11.75
CA ARG A 25 13.04 11.68 -10.41
C ARG A 25 12.50 10.27 -10.36
N LEU A 26 11.41 9.98 -11.07
CA LEU A 26 10.84 8.63 -11.14
C LEU A 26 11.78 7.65 -11.84
N ASN A 27 12.61 8.15 -12.77
CA ASN A 27 13.59 7.35 -13.49
C ASN A 27 14.93 7.21 -12.76
N ARG A 28 15.08 7.76 -11.55
CA ARG A 28 16.26 7.47 -10.72
C ARG A 28 16.08 6.09 -10.06
N PRO A 29 17.12 5.23 -10.07
CA PRO A 29 17.06 3.96 -9.38
C PRO A 29 16.79 4.19 -7.89
N LEU A 30 15.95 3.34 -7.30
CA LEU A 30 15.80 3.28 -5.85
C LEU A 30 17.05 2.62 -5.26
N THR A 31 17.51 3.12 -4.12
CA THR A 31 18.47 2.39 -3.29
C THR A 31 17.81 1.07 -2.88
N VAL A 32 18.38 -0.02 -3.37
CA VAL A 32 17.83 -1.37 -3.18
C VAL A 32 17.95 -1.75 -1.70
N GLU A 33 16.84 -2.14 -1.06
CA GLU A 33 16.88 -2.75 0.29
C GLU A 33 17.57 -4.12 0.23
N GLU A 34 18.28 -4.49 1.30
CA GLU A 34 19.21 -5.64 1.43
C GLU A 34 18.67 -6.99 0.91
N GLY A 35 17.36 -7.23 0.95
CA GLY A 35 16.74 -8.47 0.43
C GLY A 35 16.82 -8.66 -1.09
N ALA A 36 17.15 -7.61 -1.84
CA ALA A 36 17.27 -7.64 -3.29
C ALA A 36 18.73 -7.62 -3.77
N GLU A 37 19.75 -7.75 -2.92
CA GLU A 37 21.18 -7.61 -3.26
C GLU A 37 21.63 -8.31 -4.56
N ARG A 38 21.20 -9.57 -4.82
CA ARG A 38 21.63 -10.30 -6.03
C ARG A 38 21.00 -9.76 -7.32
N ARG A 39 19.68 -9.60 -7.36
CA ARG A 39 18.99 -8.93 -8.48
C ARG A 39 19.31 -7.44 -8.53
N GLY A 40 19.66 -6.86 -7.40
CA GLY A 40 20.02 -5.47 -7.17
C GLY A 40 21.14 -5.06 -8.10
N ARG A 41 22.17 -5.89 -8.26
CA ARG A 41 23.24 -5.62 -9.24
C ARG A 41 22.72 -5.49 -10.67
N LEU A 42 21.81 -6.36 -11.12
CA LEU A 42 21.20 -6.25 -12.45
C LEU A 42 20.25 -5.05 -12.55
N LEU A 43 19.52 -4.74 -11.47
CA LEU A 43 18.59 -3.61 -11.38
C LEU A 43 19.32 -2.26 -11.32
N GLU A 44 20.51 -2.20 -10.72
CA GLU A 44 21.35 -1.00 -10.65
C GLU A 44 21.84 -0.56 -12.03
N LEU A 45 21.96 -1.50 -12.96
CA LEU A 45 22.32 -1.24 -14.35
C LEU A 45 21.15 -0.69 -15.18
N LEU A 46 19.93 -0.75 -14.65
CA LEU A 46 18.72 -0.41 -15.38
C LEU A 46 18.02 0.80 -14.79
N ALA A 47 17.65 1.72 -15.67
CA ALA A 47 16.71 2.75 -15.29
C ALA A 47 15.31 2.13 -15.09
N PRO A 48 14.51 2.59 -14.12
CA PRO A 48 13.13 2.13 -13.93
C PRO A 48 12.27 2.16 -15.21
N ALA A 49 12.52 3.11 -16.11
CA ALA A 49 11.83 3.18 -17.42
C ALA A 49 12.15 2.00 -18.35
N GLN A 50 13.28 1.31 -18.16
CA GLN A 50 13.71 0.16 -18.96
C GLN A 50 13.14 -1.16 -18.43
N LEU A 51 12.77 -1.23 -17.15
CA LEU A 51 12.23 -2.43 -16.50
C LEU A 51 10.80 -2.78 -16.96
N ARG A 52 10.12 -1.86 -17.65
CA ARG A 52 8.71 -1.98 -18.03
C ARG A 52 8.44 -1.45 -19.43
N ARG A 53 7.29 -1.83 -19.98
CA ARG A 53 6.76 -1.21 -21.19
C ARG A 53 6.59 0.31 -20.98
N PRO A 54 6.92 1.14 -21.98
CA PRO A 54 6.81 2.60 -21.89
C PRO A 54 5.43 3.07 -21.44
N GLY A 55 4.36 2.41 -21.90
CA GLY A 55 2.99 2.75 -21.51
C GLY A 55 2.67 2.49 -20.03
N VAL A 56 3.31 1.50 -19.40
CA VAL A 56 3.09 1.22 -17.96
C VAL A 56 3.91 2.20 -17.13
N PHE A 57 5.16 2.46 -17.52
CA PHE A 57 5.98 3.50 -16.89
C PHE A 57 5.34 4.88 -16.98
N PHE A 58 4.77 5.23 -18.15
CA PHE A 58 4.07 6.50 -18.36
C PHE A 58 2.87 6.66 -17.42
N LYS A 59 2.15 5.58 -17.07
CA LYS A 59 1.08 5.63 -16.07
C LYS A 59 1.61 5.97 -14.68
N GLY A 60 2.72 5.38 -14.26
CA GLY A 60 3.37 5.74 -12.99
C GLY A 60 3.91 7.15 -12.99
N TYR A 61 4.47 7.59 -14.11
CA TYR A 61 4.88 8.96 -14.31
C TYR A 61 3.72 9.93 -14.15
N LEU A 62 2.60 9.71 -14.84
CA LEU A 62 1.41 10.55 -14.70
C LEU A 62 0.89 10.54 -13.26
N PHE A 63 0.89 9.39 -12.61
CA PHE A 63 0.45 9.27 -11.21
C PHE A 63 1.35 10.05 -10.24
N TYR A 64 2.66 9.86 -10.34
CA TYR A 64 3.65 10.57 -9.53
C TYR A 64 3.62 12.08 -9.79
N ALA A 65 3.56 12.47 -11.06
CA ALA A 65 3.43 13.85 -11.47
C ALA A 65 2.13 14.48 -10.93
N ALA A 66 1.01 13.75 -10.97
CA ALA A 66 -0.25 14.21 -10.39
C ALA A 66 -0.13 14.44 -8.87
N LEU A 67 0.53 13.55 -8.13
CA LEU A 67 0.78 13.75 -6.69
C LEU A 67 1.58 15.03 -6.43
N LEU A 68 2.66 15.25 -7.18
CA LEU A 68 3.47 16.46 -7.05
C LEU A 68 2.70 17.72 -7.46
N LEU A 69 1.88 17.65 -8.50
CA LEU A 69 1.02 18.76 -8.95
C LEU A 69 -0.06 19.09 -7.92
N VAL A 70 -0.62 18.10 -7.22
CA VAL A 70 -1.56 18.35 -6.12
C VAL A 70 -0.87 19.11 -4.98
N VAL A 71 0.34 18.68 -4.58
CA VAL A 71 1.12 19.40 -3.55
C VAL A 71 1.45 20.82 -4.01
N PHE A 72 1.91 20.97 -5.26
CA PHE A 72 2.19 22.27 -5.87
C PHE A 72 0.98 23.19 -5.87
N MET A 73 -0.18 22.67 -6.25
CA MET A 73 -1.43 23.42 -6.30
C MET A 73 -1.88 23.86 -4.91
N ILE A 74 -1.80 22.96 -3.92
CA ILE A 74 -2.10 23.29 -2.52
C ILE A 74 -1.18 24.40 -2.01
N LEU A 75 0.12 24.34 -2.31
CA LEU A 75 1.09 25.36 -1.88
C LEU A 75 0.96 26.69 -2.65
N SER A 76 0.54 26.63 -3.92
CA SER A 76 0.38 27.83 -4.76
C SER A 76 -0.91 28.59 -4.46
N VAL A 77 -2.00 27.88 -4.10
CA VAL A 77 -3.31 28.48 -3.79
C VAL A 77 -3.47 28.74 -2.28
N GLY A 78 -2.84 27.93 -1.45
CA GLY A 78 -3.10 27.80 -0.02
C GLY A 78 -2.32 28.74 0.88
N THR A 79 -2.38 30.05 0.62
CA THR A 79 -1.75 31.09 1.45
C THR A 79 -2.23 31.03 2.91
N SER A 80 -3.50 30.69 3.13
CA SER A 80 -4.10 30.49 4.46
C SER A 80 -3.76 29.13 5.10
N SER A 81 -3.57 28.08 4.29
CA SER A 81 -3.27 26.73 4.79
C SER A 81 -1.81 26.54 5.18
N LEU A 82 -0.88 27.28 4.58
CA LEU A 82 0.52 27.27 5.00
C LEU A 82 0.72 27.94 6.35
N GLY A 83 -0.02 29.02 6.66
CA GLY A 83 -0.05 29.60 8.02
C GLY A 83 -0.55 28.61 9.08
N LEU A 84 -1.35 27.62 8.69
CA LEU A 84 -1.85 26.54 9.54
C LEU A 84 -0.85 25.39 9.72
N LEU A 85 0.07 25.18 8.77
CA LEU A 85 1.16 24.20 8.87
C LEU A 85 2.39 24.78 9.57
N LEU A 86 2.63 26.09 9.41
CA LEU A 86 3.64 26.87 10.13
C LEU A 86 3.09 27.35 11.47
N ILE A 87 2.65 26.41 12.31
CA ILE A 87 2.24 26.69 13.69
C ILE A 87 3.49 27.19 14.44
N GLY A 88 3.65 28.51 14.56
CA GLY A 88 4.65 29.15 15.42
C GLY A 88 5.66 30.09 14.77
N GLY A 89 5.59 30.33 13.45
CA GLY A 89 6.41 31.37 12.81
C GLY A 89 5.56 32.58 12.46
N GLU A 90 5.80 33.73 13.10
CA GLU A 90 5.29 35.02 12.60
C GLU A 90 5.86 35.22 11.20
N VAL A 91 5.03 35.00 10.18
CA VAL A 91 5.38 35.31 8.80
C VAL A 91 5.49 36.82 8.74
N SER A 92 6.71 37.33 8.66
CA SER A 92 6.99 38.75 8.50
C SER A 92 6.17 39.30 7.32
N ASP A 93 5.48 40.43 7.53
CA ASP A 93 4.52 41.10 6.61
C ASP A 93 5.03 41.36 5.18
N GLY A 94 6.28 41.04 4.85
CA GLY A 94 6.91 41.30 3.56
C GLY A 94 6.68 40.27 2.46
N VAL A 95 6.09 39.09 2.74
CA VAL A 95 5.82 38.09 1.69
C VAL A 95 4.35 38.15 1.27
N SER A 96 4.07 38.90 0.19
CA SER A 96 2.75 38.87 -0.45
C SER A 96 2.63 37.61 -1.29
N PHE A 97 1.79 36.67 -0.83
CA PHE A 97 1.54 35.42 -1.53
C PHE A 97 0.65 35.58 -2.79
N ASP A 98 0.12 36.78 -3.02
CA ASP A 98 -0.65 37.13 -4.23
C ASP A 98 0.25 37.55 -5.40
N ASP A 99 1.57 37.61 -5.19
CA ASP A 99 2.54 37.91 -6.23
C ASP A 99 2.48 36.82 -7.34
N PRO A 100 2.32 37.18 -8.62
CA PRO A 100 2.47 36.27 -9.75
C PRO A 100 3.74 35.40 -9.71
N ALA A 101 4.80 35.84 -9.04
CA ALA A 101 6.02 35.05 -8.87
C ALA A 101 5.86 33.86 -7.90
N TRP A 102 4.84 33.85 -7.03
CA TRP A 102 4.69 32.85 -5.97
C TRP A 102 4.59 31.40 -6.49
N PRO A 103 3.72 31.05 -7.45
CA PRO A 103 3.68 29.69 -7.98
C PRO A 103 5.02 29.24 -8.56
N LEU A 104 5.73 30.14 -9.25
CA LEU A 104 7.04 29.80 -9.78
C LEU A 104 8.06 29.53 -8.66
N ALA A 105 8.06 30.36 -7.62
CA ALA A 105 8.90 30.16 -6.44
C ALA A 105 8.58 28.82 -5.73
N VAL A 106 7.31 28.46 -5.59
CA VAL A 106 6.88 27.17 -5.03
C VAL A 106 7.38 26.01 -5.89
N ALA A 107 7.22 26.08 -7.22
CA ALA A 107 7.69 25.03 -8.12
C ALA A 107 9.21 24.85 -8.03
N LEU A 108 9.97 25.96 -8.03
CA LEU A 108 11.42 25.93 -7.84
C LEU A 108 11.81 25.43 -6.46
N GLY A 109 11.02 25.72 -5.42
CA GLY A 109 11.19 25.17 -4.08
C GLY A 109 11.01 23.65 -4.05
N ILE A 110 9.94 23.12 -4.65
CA ILE A 110 9.71 21.67 -4.74
C ILE A 110 10.85 20.99 -5.53
N VAL A 111 11.28 21.58 -6.64
CA VAL A 111 12.26 20.95 -7.55
C VAL A 111 13.69 21.07 -7.01
N GLY A 112 14.07 22.26 -6.54
CA GLY A 112 15.43 22.58 -6.11
C GLY A 112 15.71 22.29 -4.64
N LEU A 113 14.72 22.50 -3.76
CA LEU A 113 14.93 22.39 -2.31
C LEU A 113 14.46 21.06 -1.72
N ALA A 114 13.48 20.38 -2.32
CA ALA A 114 13.02 19.09 -1.78
C ALA A 114 14.14 18.04 -1.58
N PRO A 115 15.16 17.92 -2.45
CA PRO A 115 16.29 17.03 -2.19
C PRO A 115 17.15 17.46 -0.99
N GLY A 116 17.24 18.78 -0.73
CA GLY A 116 18.05 19.35 0.34
C GLY A 116 17.40 19.30 1.73
N PHE A 117 16.07 19.23 1.81
CA PHE A 117 15.33 19.13 3.08
C PHE A 117 14.98 17.67 3.42
N PRO A 118 15.47 17.12 4.55
CA PRO A 118 15.25 15.71 4.91
C PRO A 118 13.77 15.29 5.03
N ILE A 119 12.88 16.21 5.39
CA ILE A 119 11.45 15.91 5.54
C ILE A 119 10.79 15.79 4.17
N LEU A 120 11.04 16.75 3.28
CA LEU A 120 10.48 16.76 1.93
C LEU A 120 11.04 15.60 1.09
N SER A 121 12.34 15.28 1.23
CA SER A 121 12.94 14.15 0.55
C SER A 121 12.32 12.82 0.98
N ARG A 122 12.03 12.62 2.28
CA ARG A 122 11.30 11.43 2.78
C ARG A 122 9.88 11.33 2.22
N ILE A 123 9.16 12.45 2.12
CA ILE A 123 7.79 12.46 1.57
C ILE A 123 7.82 12.19 0.06
N GLU A 124 8.70 12.86 -0.67
CA GLU A 124 8.90 12.66 -2.10
C GLU A 124 9.30 11.22 -2.40
N GLU A 125 10.24 10.67 -1.63
CA GLU A 125 10.66 9.29 -1.75
C GLU A 125 9.50 8.31 -1.50
N LYS A 126 8.62 8.58 -0.52
CA LYS A 126 7.40 7.78 -0.31
C LYS A 126 6.46 7.87 -1.50
N PHE A 127 6.23 9.06 -2.07
CA PHE A 127 5.39 9.21 -3.26
C PHE A 127 5.98 8.50 -4.47
N ARG A 128 7.30 8.58 -4.64
CA ARG A 128 8.03 7.90 -5.71
C ARG A 128 7.94 6.39 -5.56
N ARG A 129 8.23 5.85 -4.36
CA ARG A 129 8.06 4.42 -4.06
C ARG A 129 6.64 3.97 -4.31
N PHE A 130 5.64 4.73 -3.83
CA PHE A 130 4.24 4.40 -4.06
C PHE A 130 3.86 4.38 -5.55
N ALA A 131 4.34 5.35 -6.34
CA ALA A 131 4.12 5.36 -7.78
C ALA A 131 4.82 4.20 -8.50
N GLN A 132 6.02 3.84 -8.06
CA GLN A 132 6.78 2.72 -8.57
C GLN A 132 6.11 1.38 -8.20
N ASP A 133 5.66 1.22 -6.96
CA ASP A 133 4.88 0.07 -6.47
C ASP A 133 3.58 -0.10 -7.26
N LEU A 134 2.90 1.02 -7.57
CA LEU A 134 1.68 1.01 -8.37
C LEU A 134 1.93 0.49 -9.80
N VAL A 135 3.06 0.87 -10.40
CA VAL A 135 3.52 0.32 -11.70
C VAL A 135 4.13 -1.07 -11.54
N GLY A 136 4.45 -1.47 -10.31
CA GLY A 136 5.16 -2.69 -9.97
C GLY A 136 6.63 -2.67 -10.39
N VAL A 137 7.32 -1.55 -10.25
CA VAL A 137 8.77 -1.46 -10.45
C VAL A 137 9.43 -1.29 -9.08
N PRO A 138 10.41 -2.12 -8.68
CA PRO A 138 10.86 -3.36 -9.30
C PRO A 138 10.00 -4.58 -8.91
N ALA A 139 9.06 -4.43 -7.97
CA ALA A 139 8.35 -5.56 -7.34
C ALA A 139 7.71 -6.53 -8.34
N SER A 140 7.09 -6.01 -9.39
CA SER A 140 6.44 -6.84 -10.39
C SER A 140 7.37 -7.41 -11.45
N PHE A 141 8.55 -6.82 -11.64
CA PHE A 141 9.63 -7.43 -12.42
C PHE A 141 10.23 -8.61 -11.63
N ASN A 142 10.49 -8.41 -10.34
CA ASN A 142 10.94 -9.47 -9.43
C ASN A 142 9.93 -10.61 -9.38
N ALA A 143 8.66 -10.33 -9.14
CA ALA A 143 7.60 -11.34 -9.13
C ALA A 143 7.47 -12.09 -10.48
N PHE A 144 7.81 -11.45 -11.60
CA PHE A 144 7.80 -12.13 -12.89
C PHE A 144 9.02 -13.02 -13.08
N THR A 145 10.18 -12.59 -12.59
CA THR A 145 11.41 -13.39 -12.52
C THR A 145 11.21 -14.62 -11.63
N ASP A 146 10.62 -14.42 -10.45
CA ASP A 146 10.24 -15.51 -9.54
C ASP A 146 9.26 -16.48 -10.22
N ALA A 147 8.24 -15.95 -10.88
CA ALA A 147 7.31 -16.79 -11.62
C ALA A 147 8.00 -17.60 -12.74
N LEU A 148 9.00 -17.03 -13.44
CA LEU A 148 9.80 -17.77 -14.43
C LEU A 148 10.67 -18.84 -13.78
N LEU A 149 11.25 -18.56 -12.61
CA LEU A 149 12.02 -19.54 -11.83
C LEU A 149 11.16 -20.68 -11.29
N GLU A 150 9.90 -20.41 -10.94
CA GLU A 150 8.98 -21.40 -10.36
C GLU A 150 8.17 -22.20 -11.40
N VAL A 151 8.10 -21.74 -12.66
CA VAL A 151 7.46 -22.53 -13.73
C VAL A 151 8.33 -23.75 -14.02
N PRO A 152 7.81 -24.98 -13.85
CA PRO A 152 8.56 -26.18 -14.14
C PRO A 152 8.76 -26.30 -15.65
N LEU A 153 9.96 -26.72 -16.04
CA LEU A 153 10.34 -27.13 -17.36
C LEU A 153 10.48 -28.66 -17.32
N ASP A 154 9.74 -29.36 -18.17
CA ASP A 154 9.84 -30.83 -18.26
C ASP A 154 10.99 -31.19 -19.21
N ARG A 155 11.71 -32.29 -18.93
CA ARG A 155 12.77 -32.79 -19.83
C ARG A 155 12.26 -33.03 -21.26
N ALA A 156 11.00 -33.44 -21.42
CA ALA A 156 10.36 -33.63 -22.72
C ALA A 156 10.17 -32.33 -23.53
N GLN A 157 10.17 -31.16 -22.87
CA GLN A 157 10.09 -29.84 -23.51
C GLN A 157 11.47 -29.34 -23.99
N LEU A 158 12.55 -30.04 -23.63
CA LEU A 158 13.93 -29.79 -24.07
C LEU A 158 14.41 -30.96 -24.92
N PRO A 159 13.88 -31.15 -26.14
CA PRO A 159 14.29 -32.26 -26.98
C PRO A 159 15.76 -32.10 -27.43
N ASP A 160 16.40 -33.23 -27.75
CA ASP A 160 17.84 -33.28 -28.02
C ASP A 160 18.25 -32.49 -29.27
N ASP A 161 17.32 -32.22 -30.18
CA ASP A 161 17.52 -31.34 -31.34
C ASP A 161 17.54 -29.85 -30.96
N LEU A 162 16.85 -29.46 -29.88
CA LEU A 162 16.78 -28.09 -29.39
C LEU A 162 18.07 -27.67 -28.69
N ILE A 163 18.56 -28.49 -27.76
CA ILE A 163 19.80 -28.19 -27.01
C ILE A 163 21.06 -28.78 -27.66
N GLY A 164 20.90 -29.71 -28.61
CA GLY A 164 21.98 -30.49 -29.19
C GLY A 164 22.21 -31.79 -28.42
N ARG A 165 22.46 -32.89 -29.15
CA ARG A 165 22.58 -34.24 -28.56
C ARG A 165 23.65 -34.36 -27.48
N GLU A 166 24.78 -33.67 -27.67
CA GLU A 166 25.89 -33.69 -26.70
C GLU A 166 25.49 -33.03 -25.39
N ASP A 167 24.83 -31.87 -25.45
CA ASP A 167 24.36 -31.17 -24.27
C ASP A 167 23.17 -31.89 -23.60
N ALA A 168 22.33 -32.57 -24.38
CA ALA A 168 21.30 -33.46 -23.85
C ALA A 168 21.90 -34.61 -23.04
N GLN A 169 22.91 -35.30 -23.58
CA GLN A 169 23.62 -36.36 -22.87
C GLN A 169 24.31 -35.84 -21.60
N ARG A 170 24.92 -34.65 -21.67
CA ARG A 170 25.52 -33.98 -20.49
C ARG A 170 24.48 -33.68 -19.43
N LEU A 171 23.34 -33.11 -19.81
CA LEU A 171 22.25 -32.83 -18.89
C LEU A 171 21.76 -34.11 -18.22
N ASP A 172 21.51 -35.17 -18.98
CA ASP A 172 21.04 -36.44 -18.43
C ASP A 172 22.07 -37.07 -17.46
N ALA A 173 23.37 -36.99 -17.78
CA ALA A 173 24.45 -37.43 -16.88
C ALA A 173 24.51 -36.60 -15.59
N ILE A 174 24.39 -35.27 -15.69
CA ILE A 174 24.36 -34.37 -14.54
C ILE A 174 23.16 -34.69 -13.64
N LEU A 175 21.98 -34.90 -14.21
CA LEU A 175 20.76 -35.19 -13.44
C LEU A 175 20.83 -36.54 -12.74
N ALA A 176 21.27 -37.59 -13.44
CA ALA A 176 21.47 -38.92 -12.85
C ALA A 176 22.50 -38.88 -11.71
N ARG A 177 23.55 -38.06 -11.86
CA ARG A 177 24.58 -37.90 -10.83
C ARG A 177 24.06 -37.12 -9.62
N ALA A 178 23.32 -36.03 -9.86
CA ALA A 178 22.68 -35.25 -8.81
C ALA A 178 21.66 -36.10 -8.03
N GLU A 179 20.92 -36.96 -8.71
CA GLU A 179 19.98 -37.90 -8.08
C GLU A 179 20.68 -38.89 -7.16
N ALA A 180 21.84 -39.42 -7.58
CA ALA A 180 22.65 -40.31 -6.75
C ALA A 180 23.21 -39.62 -5.48
N VAL A 181 23.38 -38.29 -5.49
CA VAL A 181 23.94 -37.50 -4.37
C VAL A 181 22.84 -36.97 -3.46
N PHE A 182 21.82 -36.32 -4.01
CA PHE A 182 20.75 -35.70 -3.22
C PHE A 182 19.64 -36.68 -2.83
N GLY A 183 19.52 -37.81 -3.53
CA GLY A 183 18.35 -38.68 -3.46
C GLY A 183 17.09 -38.02 -4.03
N GLU A 184 15.96 -38.71 -3.91
CA GLU A 184 14.66 -38.16 -4.27
C GLU A 184 14.27 -37.03 -3.30
N GLY A 185 13.93 -35.85 -3.82
CA GLY A 185 13.50 -34.75 -2.98
C GLY A 185 13.33 -33.41 -3.67
N THR A 186 12.96 -32.40 -2.87
CA THR A 186 12.77 -31.02 -3.31
C THR A 186 14.06 -30.39 -3.81
N HIS A 187 15.20 -30.72 -3.19
CA HIS A 187 16.52 -30.21 -3.60
C HIS A 187 16.91 -30.70 -5.00
N LEU A 188 16.77 -31.99 -5.28
CA LEU A 188 17.01 -32.55 -6.61
C LEU A 188 16.08 -31.90 -7.65
N THR A 189 14.79 -31.80 -7.32
CA THR A 189 13.80 -31.20 -8.23
C THR A 189 14.16 -29.76 -8.57
N TRP A 190 14.51 -28.94 -7.56
CA TRP A 190 14.90 -27.56 -7.76
C TRP A 190 16.19 -27.42 -8.57
N PHE A 191 17.21 -28.22 -8.25
CA PHE A 191 18.47 -28.26 -8.99
C PHE A 191 18.24 -28.64 -10.46
N ALA A 192 17.45 -29.69 -10.71
CA ALA A 192 17.11 -30.14 -12.06
C ALA A 192 16.43 -29.03 -12.87
N GLN A 193 15.50 -28.29 -12.24
CA GLN A 193 14.85 -27.14 -12.87
C GLN A 193 15.83 -26.01 -13.21
N CYS A 194 16.79 -25.72 -12.34
CA CYS A 194 17.85 -24.75 -12.62
C CYS A 194 18.72 -25.21 -13.79
N ALA A 195 19.21 -26.44 -13.77
CA ALA A 195 20.05 -27.01 -14.82
C ALA A 195 19.34 -26.98 -16.18
N MET A 196 18.09 -27.45 -16.26
CA MET A 196 17.29 -27.42 -17.49
C MET A 196 17.12 -26.01 -18.05
N LYS A 197 16.88 -25.00 -17.19
CA LYS A 197 16.76 -23.60 -17.63
C LYS A 197 18.07 -23.01 -18.13
N LEU A 198 19.21 -23.41 -17.56
CA LEU A 198 20.52 -22.97 -18.02
C LEU A 198 20.86 -23.54 -19.40
N PHE A 199 20.59 -24.83 -19.64
CA PHE A 199 20.74 -25.43 -20.98
C PHE A 199 19.77 -24.81 -21.99
N ALA A 200 18.51 -24.56 -21.59
CA ALA A 200 17.53 -23.84 -22.40
C ALA A 200 18.02 -22.44 -22.80
N PHE A 201 18.62 -21.71 -21.85
CA PHE A 201 19.19 -20.39 -22.09
C PHE A 201 20.36 -20.45 -23.08
N ARG A 202 21.30 -21.40 -22.88
CA ARG A 202 22.45 -21.59 -23.78
C ARG A 202 22.01 -21.91 -25.21
N ALA A 203 21.07 -22.83 -25.37
CA ALA A 203 20.49 -23.16 -26.67
C ALA A 203 19.81 -21.96 -27.35
N TRP A 204 19.16 -21.09 -26.56
CA TRP A 204 18.53 -19.88 -27.09
C TRP A 204 19.58 -18.86 -27.53
N ALA A 205 20.64 -18.69 -26.74
CA ALA A 205 21.72 -17.76 -27.03
C ALA A 205 22.49 -18.15 -28.29
N THR A 206 22.71 -19.44 -28.52
CA THR A 206 23.45 -19.98 -29.69
C THR A 206 22.57 -20.19 -30.92
N GLY A 207 21.29 -20.54 -30.74
CA GLY A 207 20.37 -20.93 -31.81
C GLY A 207 19.90 -19.79 -32.74
N GLY A 208 20.52 -18.61 -32.67
CA GLY A 208 20.22 -17.49 -33.57
C GLY A 208 18.76 -17.00 -33.49
N ALA A 209 18.10 -17.21 -32.35
CA ALA A 209 16.69 -16.89 -32.19
C ALA A 209 16.40 -15.43 -32.57
N SER A 210 15.37 -15.22 -33.39
CA SER A 210 14.96 -13.89 -33.87
C SER A 210 14.30 -13.05 -32.76
N TRP A 211 14.08 -13.64 -31.59
CA TRP A 211 13.50 -12.99 -30.42
C TRP A 211 14.53 -12.89 -29.28
N PRO A 212 14.62 -11.75 -28.60
CA PRO A 212 13.90 -10.50 -28.87
C PRO A 212 14.44 -9.80 -30.14
N GLY A 213 13.69 -8.84 -30.66
CA GLY A 213 14.14 -8.05 -31.82
C GLY A 213 15.47 -7.33 -31.53
N TYR A 214 16.25 -7.05 -32.58
CA TYR A 214 17.61 -6.49 -32.48
C TYR A 214 17.69 -5.26 -31.57
N ALA A 215 16.75 -4.31 -31.68
CA ALA A 215 16.74 -3.10 -30.86
C ALA A 215 16.66 -3.39 -29.36
N VAL A 216 15.82 -4.33 -28.95
CA VAL A 216 15.65 -4.75 -27.55
C VAL A 216 16.88 -5.52 -27.06
N ARG A 217 17.42 -6.42 -27.89
CA ARG A 217 18.66 -7.14 -27.55
C ARG A 217 19.85 -6.19 -27.42
N HIS A 218 19.93 -5.19 -28.28
CA HIS A 218 20.97 -4.15 -28.21
C HIS A 218 20.84 -3.29 -26.95
N GLU A 219 19.61 -2.90 -26.56
CA GLU A 219 19.33 -2.16 -25.32
C GLU A 219 19.86 -2.90 -24.08
N PHE A 220 19.68 -4.22 -24.02
CA PHE A 220 20.10 -5.04 -22.88
C PHE A 220 21.41 -5.83 -23.09
N ARG A 221 22.18 -5.51 -24.13
CA ARG A 221 23.44 -6.22 -24.45
C ARG A 221 24.42 -6.23 -23.28
N ARG A 222 24.48 -5.15 -22.51
CA ARG A 222 25.34 -5.06 -21.32
C ARG A 222 24.97 -6.10 -20.26
N ILE A 223 23.67 -6.29 -20.02
CA ILE A 223 23.17 -7.27 -19.05
C ILE A 223 23.39 -8.69 -19.57
N GLU A 224 23.13 -8.91 -20.86
CA GLU A 224 23.44 -10.20 -21.50
C GLU A 224 24.93 -10.55 -21.37
N ALA A 225 25.82 -9.56 -21.52
CA ALA A 225 27.26 -9.75 -21.35
C ALA A 225 27.69 -10.07 -19.90
N GLU A 226 26.87 -9.74 -18.90
CA GLU A 226 27.12 -10.13 -17.50
C GLU A 226 26.49 -11.48 -17.15
N VAL A 227 25.29 -11.77 -17.67
CA VAL A 227 24.56 -13.02 -17.38
C VAL A 227 25.15 -14.19 -18.15
N ALA A 228 25.52 -14.03 -19.42
CA ALA A 228 25.99 -15.14 -20.24
C ALA A 228 27.25 -15.82 -19.68
N PRO A 229 28.32 -15.10 -19.26
CA PRO A 229 29.49 -15.73 -18.63
C PRO A 229 29.15 -16.46 -17.32
N MET A 230 28.20 -15.92 -16.54
CA MET A 230 27.76 -16.57 -15.30
C MET A 230 27.04 -17.90 -15.59
N VAL A 231 26.20 -17.94 -16.63
CA VAL A 231 25.53 -19.17 -17.09
C VAL A 231 26.54 -20.18 -17.62
N GLU A 232 27.46 -19.76 -18.50
CA GLU A 232 28.48 -20.66 -19.06
C GLU A 232 29.42 -21.20 -17.97
N ALA A 233 29.81 -20.38 -16.99
CA ALA A 233 30.61 -20.85 -15.86
C ALA A 233 29.85 -21.89 -15.01
N ALA A 234 28.58 -21.63 -14.68
CA ALA A 234 27.77 -22.59 -13.92
C ALA A 234 27.57 -23.92 -14.69
N LEU A 235 27.34 -23.85 -16.01
CA LEU A 235 27.24 -25.03 -16.87
C LEU A 235 28.56 -25.80 -16.93
N ALA A 236 29.69 -25.10 -17.10
CA ALA A 236 31.02 -25.72 -17.12
C ALA A 236 31.31 -26.47 -15.81
N ASP A 237 31.00 -25.87 -14.66
CA ASP A 237 31.20 -26.52 -13.36
C ASP A 237 30.25 -27.72 -13.15
N MET A 238 29.01 -27.64 -13.64
CA MET A 238 28.09 -28.79 -13.61
C MET A 238 28.57 -29.93 -14.50
N ILE A 239 29.11 -29.62 -15.68
CA ILE A 239 29.65 -30.61 -16.62
C ILE A 239 30.91 -31.26 -16.03
N ASP A 240 31.84 -30.46 -15.47
CA ASP A 240 33.06 -30.98 -14.85
C ASP A 240 32.73 -31.92 -13.68
N LEU A 241 31.82 -31.51 -12.80
CA LEU A 241 31.43 -32.34 -11.65
C LEU A 241 30.60 -33.56 -12.08
N GLY A 242 29.65 -33.39 -12.99
CA GLY A 242 28.74 -34.45 -13.45
C GLY A 242 29.43 -35.53 -14.27
N LEU A 243 30.51 -35.21 -14.98
CA LEU A 243 31.29 -36.15 -15.78
C LEU A 243 32.56 -36.64 -15.08
N SER A 244 32.87 -36.17 -13.87
CA SER A 244 34.08 -36.56 -13.14
C SER A 244 34.06 -38.05 -12.77
N PRO A 245 34.96 -38.87 -13.32
CA PRO A 245 35.01 -40.30 -13.01
C PRO A 245 35.35 -40.58 -11.55
N ARG A 246 36.02 -39.63 -10.89
CA ARG A 246 36.51 -39.73 -9.50
C ARG A 246 35.40 -39.88 -8.48
N GLU A 247 34.19 -39.45 -8.80
CA GLU A 247 33.06 -39.59 -7.89
C GLU A 247 32.26 -40.87 -8.16
N ALA A 248 32.39 -41.48 -9.34
CA ALA A 248 31.44 -42.46 -9.85
C ALA A 248 31.50 -43.85 -9.19
N ALA A 249 32.66 -44.28 -8.68
CA ALA A 249 32.80 -45.61 -8.09
C ALA A 249 33.41 -45.53 -6.69
N PRO A 250 32.73 -46.01 -5.63
CA PRO A 250 33.40 -46.26 -4.37
C PRO A 250 34.47 -47.33 -4.60
N ASP A 251 35.72 -47.00 -4.25
CA ASP A 251 36.78 -48.01 -4.21
C ASP A 251 36.34 -49.15 -3.26
N PRO A 252 36.22 -50.40 -3.74
CA PRO A 252 35.77 -51.53 -2.94
C PRO A 252 36.67 -51.83 -1.74
N ASN A 253 37.91 -51.32 -1.73
CA ASN A 253 38.85 -51.46 -0.63
C ASN A 253 38.85 -50.28 0.34
N GLU A 254 37.98 -49.28 0.13
CA GLU A 254 37.99 -48.09 0.97
C GLU A 254 37.25 -48.30 2.30
N ASP A 255 37.89 -47.83 3.38
CA ASP A 255 37.29 -47.80 4.72
C ASP A 255 35.95 -47.05 4.72
N ILE A 256 34.98 -47.55 5.48
CA ILE A 256 33.64 -46.97 5.64
C ILE A 256 33.74 -45.50 6.04
N ALA A 257 34.69 -45.15 6.91
CA ALA A 257 34.91 -43.77 7.35
C ALA A 257 35.35 -42.86 6.18
N ALA A 258 36.29 -43.33 5.35
CA ALA A 258 36.75 -42.58 4.17
C ALA A 258 35.65 -42.47 3.11
N ALA A 259 34.85 -43.52 2.91
CA ALA A 259 33.69 -43.50 2.03
C ALA A 259 32.62 -42.50 2.49
N GLN A 260 32.36 -42.41 3.80
CA GLN A 260 31.45 -41.40 4.38
C GLN A 260 31.99 -39.98 4.20
N GLN A 261 33.29 -39.76 4.43
CA GLN A 261 33.91 -38.45 4.25
C GLN A 261 33.91 -38.01 2.78
N ARG A 262 34.17 -38.91 1.84
CA ARG A 262 34.03 -38.62 0.40
C ARG A 262 32.60 -38.25 0.03
N ARG A 263 31.59 -38.98 0.54
CA ARG A 263 30.17 -38.66 0.29
C ARG A 263 29.81 -37.28 0.83
N ALA A 264 30.21 -36.95 2.07
CA ALA A 264 29.96 -35.64 2.65
C ALA A 264 30.64 -34.51 1.84
N THR A 265 31.86 -34.74 1.38
CA THR A 265 32.60 -33.78 0.54
C THR A 265 31.94 -33.60 -0.83
N ALA A 266 31.47 -34.69 -1.45
CA ALA A 266 30.75 -34.64 -2.72
C ALA A 266 29.43 -33.88 -2.54
N GLU A 267 28.65 -34.20 -1.50
CA GLU A 267 27.39 -33.51 -1.21
C GLU A 267 27.59 -32.01 -0.99
N ASP A 268 28.63 -31.61 -0.27
CA ASP A 268 28.96 -30.19 -0.06
C ASP A 268 29.30 -29.47 -1.38
N ARG A 269 30.09 -30.11 -2.26
CA ARG A 269 30.38 -29.60 -3.61
C ARG A 269 29.12 -29.45 -4.45
N TRP A 270 28.23 -30.45 -4.43
CA TRP A 270 26.96 -30.42 -5.15
C TRP A 270 26.03 -29.34 -4.62
N ARG A 271 25.99 -29.09 -3.30
CA ARG A 271 25.24 -27.97 -2.71
C ARG A 271 25.79 -26.61 -3.14
N HIS A 272 27.11 -26.46 -3.13
CA HIS A 272 27.76 -25.25 -3.65
C HIS A 272 27.48 -25.02 -5.13
N LEU A 273 27.52 -26.08 -5.93
CA LEU A 273 27.17 -26.04 -7.35
C LEU A 273 25.69 -25.68 -7.57
N ALA A 274 24.79 -26.26 -6.78
CA ALA A 274 23.36 -25.96 -6.85
C ALA A 274 23.08 -24.48 -6.54
N ALA A 275 23.71 -23.91 -5.53
CA ALA A 275 23.58 -22.49 -5.20
C ALA A 275 24.11 -21.56 -6.32
N ARG A 276 25.14 -21.99 -7.06
CA ARG A 276 25.66 -21.27 -8.24
C ARG A 276 24.75 -21.41 -9.46
N ALA A 277 24.24 -22.61 -9.71
CA ALA A 277 23.27 -22.88 -10.77
C ALA A 277 21.98 -22.08 -10.55
N GLU A 278 21.49 -22.00 -9.31
CA GLU A 278 20.35 -21.16 -8.94
C GLU A 278 20.62 -19.67 -9.22
N ALA A 279 21.78 -19.14 -8.81
CA ALA A 279 22.15 -17.75 -9.09
C ALA A 279 22.23 -17.46 -10.61
N ALA A 280 22.80 -18.39 -11.37
CA ALA A 280 22.87 -18.29 -12.82
C ALA A 280 21.47 -18.34 -13.47
N ALA A 281 20.61 -19.25 -12.99
CA ALA A 281 19.26 -19.42 -13.50
C ALA A 281 18.39 -18.20 -13.18
N GLU A 282 18.58 -17.59 -12.01
CA GLU A 282 17.95 -16.33 -11.61
C GLU A 282 18.35 -15.19 -12.55
N GLY A 283 19.65 -15.04 -12.86
CA GLY A 283 20.12 -14.05 -13.83
C GLY A 283 19.54 -14.27 -15.24
N ALA A 284 19.51 -15.52 -15.71
CA ALA A 284 18.91 -15.87 -16.99
C ALA A 284 17.41 -15.59 -17.04
N CYS A 285 16.67 -15.95 -15.99
CA CYS A 285 15.23 -15.68 -15.87
C CYS A 285 14.94 -14.18 -15.77
N ALA A 286 15.78 -13.41 -15.07
CA ALA A 286 15.67 -11.96 -14.99
C ALA A 286 15.86 -11.32 -16.38
N LEU A 287 16.86 -11.76 -17.15
CA LEU A 287 17.07 -11.31 -18.52
C LEU A 287 15.88 -11.66 -19.43
N PHE A 288 15.33 -12.86 -19.33
CA PHE A 288 14.12 -13.22 -20.06
C PHE A 288 12.89 -12.42 -19.63
N ALA A 289 12.75 -12.10 -18.33
CA ALA A 289 11.69 -11.23 -17.84
C ALA A 289 11.81 -9.83 -18.46
N LEU A 290 13.02 -9.28 -18.59
CA LEU A 290 13.27 -7.99 -19.23
C LEU A 290 12.88 -8.03 -20.71
N TYR A 291 13.33 -9.05 -21.43
CA TYR A 291 12.98 -9.24 -22.83
C TYR A 291 11.47 -9.41 -23.02
N ALA A 292 10.80 -10.19 -22.19
CA ALA A 292 9.36 -10.41 -22.25
C ALA A 292 8.54 -9.17 -21.87
N GLU A 293 9.02 -8.32 -20.97
CA GLU A 293 8.37 -7.04 -20.67
C GLU A 293 8.60 -6.04 -21.81
N ARG A 294 9.83 -5.91 -22.32
CA ARG A 294 10.22 -4.87 -23.29
C ARG A 294 9.82 -5.18 -24.72
N ALA A 295 9.86 -6.45 -25.14
CA ALA A 295 9.50 -6.83 -26.49
C ALA A 295 8.01 -6.57 -26.77
N GLU A 296 7.73 -5.97 -27.92
CA GLU A 296 6.38 -5.75 -28.41
C GLU A 296 5.74 -7.07 -28.84
N THR A 297 6.54 -7.96 -29.41
CA THR A 297 6.13 -9.28 -29.91
C THR A 297 6.58 -10.41 -28.98
N MET A 298 5.78 -11.47 -28.92
CA MET A 298 6.17 -12.74 -28.30
C MET A 298 7.13 -13.51 -29.23
N PRO A 299 7.91 -14.49 -28.72
CA PRO A 299 8.72 -15.37 -29.55
C PRO A 299 7.86 -16.01 -30.65
N VAL A 300 8.26 -15.95 -31.93
CA VAL A 300 7.45 -16.42 -33.06
C VAL A 300 7.39 -17.96 -33.08
N LYS A 301 6.23 -18.55 -33.39
CA LYS A 301 6.02 -20.02 -33.39
C LYS A 301 6.66 -20.76 -34.59
N ASN A 302 7.93 -20.46 -34.85
CA ASN A 302 8.65 -20.97 -36.02
C ASN A 302 9.86 -21.83 -35.63
N SER A 303 10.16 -21.93 -34.34
CA SER A 303 11.25 -22.77 -33.83
C SER A 303 10.85 -23.41 -32.50
N PRO A 304 11.25 -24.66 -32.22
CA PRO A 304 10.97 -25.36 -30.96
C PRO A 304 11.37 -24.53 -29.74
N ILE A 305 12.50 -23.83 -29.82
CA ILE A 305 12.99 -22.99 -28.73
C ILE A 305 12.12 -21.75 -28.48
N SER A 306 11.59 -21.14 -29.54
CA SER A 306 10.67 -20.02 -29.38
C SER A 306 9.34 -20.47 -28.80
N ASP A 307 8.86 -21.66 -29.16
CA ASP A 307 7.63 -22.23 -28.60
C ASP A 307 7.78 -22.56 -27.10
N MET A 308 8.91 -23.18 -26.72
CA MET A 308 9.24 -23.43 -25.31
C MET A 308 9.32 -22.11 -24.51
N LEU A 309 10.08 -21.12 -24.99
CA LEU A 309 10.20 -19.82 -24.32
C LEU A 309 8.85 -19.11 -24.21
N ARG A 310 8.02 -19.16 -25.27
CA ARG A 310 6.67 -18.62 -25.24
C ARG A 310 5.83 -19.31 -24.15
N GLY A 311 5.88 -20.64 -24.07
CA GLY A 311 5.18 -21.41 -23.03
C GLY A 311 5.60 -21.03 -21.61
N LEU A 312 6.91 -20.90 -21.37
CA LEU A 312 7.47 -20.43 -20.09
C LEU A 312 6.96 -19.02 -19.74
N ILE A 313 7.05 -18.08 -20.69
CA ILE A 313 6.60 -16.69 -20.50
C ILE A 313 5.09 -16.62 -20.24
N GLU A 314 4.27 -17.38 -20.96
CA GLU A 314 2.82 -17.40 -20.80
C GLU A 314 2.41 -18.00 -19.44
N ASN A 315 3.02 -19.11 -19.05
CA ASN A 315 2.79 -19.74 -17.75
C ASN A 315 3.21 -18.84 -16.59
N ALA A 316 4.37 -18.18 -16.70
CA ALA A 316 4.85 -17.24 -15.70
C ALA A 316 3.94 -16.00 -15.60
N ARG A 317 3.46 -15.47 -16.73
CA ARG A 317 2.46 -14.38 -16.73
C ARG A 317 1.13 -14.82 -16.11
N ALA A 318 0.68 -16.05 -16.37
CA ALA A 318 -0.56 -16.58 -15.79
C ALA A 318 -0.43 -16.78 -14.27
N ARG A 319 0.73 -17.25 -13.78
CA ARG A 319 1.04 -17.34 -12.34
C ARG A 319 1.08 -15.97 -11.71
N ARG A 320 1.88 -15.05 -12.25
CA ARG A 320 1.95 -13.66 -11.77
C ARG A 320 0.61 -12.94 -11.76
N ARG A 321 -0.29 -13.17 -12.74
CA ARG A 321 -1.65 -12.58 -12.73
C ARG A 321 -2.52 -13.08 -11.58
N ARG A 322 -2.27 -14.29 -11.07
CA ARG A 322 -2.96 -14.82 -9.87
C ARG A 322 -2.42 -14.17 -8.60
N ASP A 323 -1.13 -13.82 -8.59
CA ASP A 323 -0.44 -13.29 -7.41
C ASP A 323 -0.41 -11.76 -7.33
N LEU A 324 -0.67 -11.06 -8.45
CA LEU A 324 -0.65 -9.59 -8.50
C LEU A 324 -1.71 -9.01 -7.54
N PRO A 325 -1.29 -8.29 -6.48
CA PRO A 325 -2.22 -7.72 -5.51
C PRO A 325 -3.11 -6.66 -6.18
N GLY A 326 -4.33 -6.49 -5.67
CA GLY A 326 -5.34 -5.55 -6.16
C GLY A 326 -4.99 -4.05 -6.06
N ALA A 327 -3.71 -3.68 -5.99
CA ALA A 327 -3.23 -2.31 -5.88
C ALA A 327 -3.71 -1.41 -7.04
N ASN A 328 -3.78 -1.94 -8.27
CA ASN A 328 -4.35 -1.22 -9.41
C ASN A 328 -5.82 -0.84 -9.20
N ILE A 329 -6.58 -1.68 -8.51
CA ILE A 329 -8.00 -1.42 -8.24
C ILE A 329 -8.12 -0.29 -7.21
N LEU A 330 -7.27 -0.27 -6.17
CA LEU A 330 -7.26 0.78 -5.18
C LEU A 330 -6.91 2.15 -5.78
N ALA A 331 -5.80 2.24 -6.51
CA ALA A 331 -5.39 3.50 -7.12
C ALA A 331 -6.44 3.98 -8.13
N GLY A 332 -7.01 3.07 -8.92
CA GLY A 332 -8.14 3.37 -9.80
C GLY A 332 -9.32 3.96 -9.03
N SER A 333 -9.71 3.34 -7.90
CA SER A 333 -10.81 3.86 -7.06
C SER A 333 -10.51 5.23 -6.45
N LEU A 334 -9.28 5.46 -5.95
CA LEU A 334 -8.90 6.75 -5.36
C LEU A 334 -8.95 7.88 -6.39
N VAL A 335 -8.47 7.63 -7.62
CA VAL A 335 -8.52 8.62 -8.71
C VAL A 335 -9.96 8.94 -9.10
N VAL A 336 -10.79 7.91 -9.30
CA VAL A 336 -12.21 8.09 -9.66
C VAL A 336 -12.94 8.90 -8.59
N VAL A 337 -12.68 8.60 -7.32
CA VAL A 337 -13.36 9.26 -6.20
C VAL A 337 -12.86 10.68 -5.99
N GLY A 338 -11.56 10.91 -6.11
CA GLY A 338 -11.00 12.25 -6.08
C GLY A 338 -11.60 13.12 -7.19
N ALA A 339 -11.64 12.61 -8.43
CA ALA A 339 -12.26 13.32 -9.55
C ALA A 339 -13.75 13.63 -9.29
N ALA A 340 -14.50 12.67 -8.75
CA ALA A 340 -15.90 12.89 -8.39
C ALA A 340 -16.06 13.96 -7.29
N ALA A 341 -15.24 13.92 -6.24
CA ALA A 341 -15.26 14.90 -5.16
C ALA A 341 -14.96 16.32 -5.67
N PHE A 342 -13.97 16.45 -6.55
CA PHE A 342 -13.64 17.71 -7.21
C PHE A 342 -14.84 18.26 -8.01
N LEU A 343 -15.43 17.42 -8.86
CA LEU A 343 -16.57 17.81 -9.70
C LEU A 343 -17.80 18.21 -8.86
N ILE A 344 -18.06 17.51 -7.75
CA ILE A 344 -19.15 17.85 -6.82
C ILE A 344 -18.91 19.22 -6.17
N GLY A 345 -17.70 19.47 -5.66
CA GLY A 345 -17.37 20.77 -5.06
C GLY A 345 -17.46 21.91 -6.07
N TYR A 346 -16.96 21.69 -7.28
CA TYR A 346 -17.00 22.67 -8.37
C TYR A 346 -18.44 22.97 -8.81
N ALA A 347 -19.23 21.94 -9.11
CA ALA A 347 -20.61 22.08 -9.56
C ALA A 347 -21.53 22.63 -8.45
N GLY A 348 -21.33 22.20 -7.20
CA GLY A 348 -22.07 22.72 -6.05
C GLY A 348 -21.78 24.19 -5.78
N SER A 349 -20.56 24.65 -6.05
CA SER A 349 -20.21 26.07 -5.99
C SER A 349 -20.87 26.87 -7.12
N LEU A 350 -20.90 26.33 -8.34
CA LEU A 350 -21.58 26.95 -9.49
C LEU A 350 -23.09 27.10 -9.27
N SER A 351 -23.73 26.11 -8.65
CA SER A 351 -25.17 26.13 -8.37
C SER A 351 -25.55 26.97 -7.16
N GLY A 352 -24.58 27.45 -6.38
CA GLY A 352 -24.80 28.17 -5.13
C GLY A 352 -25.19 27.27 -3.94
N VAL A 353 -25.34 25.95 -4.15
CA VAL A 353 -25.69 24.99 -3.08
C VAL A 353 -24.54 24.83 -2.07
N LEU A 354 -23.30 24.87 -2.55
CA LEU A 354 -22.08 24.87 -1.74
C LEU A 354 -21.34 26.20 -1.90
N ALA A 355 -22.08 27.31 -1.74
CA ALA A 355 -21.49 28.64 -1.83
C ALA A 355 -20.54 28.87 -0.65
N TYR A 356 -19.24 28.92 -0.94
CA TYR A 356 -18.22 29.45 -0.02
C TYR A 356 -18.03 30.93 -0.36
N PRO A 357 -18.50 31.87 0.49
CA PRO A 357 -18.37 33.30 0.21
C PRO A 357 -16.91 33.68 -0.02
N GLY A 358 -16.61 34.30 -1.16
CA GLY A 358 -15.26 34.77 -1.50
C GLY A 358 -14.32 33.71 -2.11
N MET A 359 -14.74 32.45 -2.29
CA MET A 359 -13.94 31.46 -3.01
C MET A 359 -14.35 31.36 -4.49
N SER A 360 -13.37 31.17 -5.37
CA SER A 360 -13.64 30.78 -6.76
C SER A 360 -14.21 29.35 -6.82
N HIS A 361 -14.98 29.04 -7.86
CA HIS A 361 -15.54 27.69 -8.07
C HIS A 361 -14.46 26.61 -8.15
N LEU A 362 -13.30 26.94 -8.73
CA LEU A 362 -12.15 26.05 -8.80
C LEU A 362 -11.58 25.76 -7.40
N ASN A 363 -11.45 26.80 -6.56
CA ASN A 363 -11.01 26.63 -5.17
C ASN A 363 -12.01 25.81 -4.35
N ALA A 364 -13.31 25.97 -4.58
CA ALA A 364 -14.33 25.13 -3.94
C ALA A 364 -14.20 23.66 -4.35
N GLY A 365 -14.02 23.37 -5.64
CA GLY A 365 -13.76 22.01 -6.14
C GLY A 365 -12.50 21.38 -5.53
N LEU A 366 -11.40 22.13 -5.49
CA LEU A 366 -10.15 21.68 -4.86
C LEU A 366 -10.29 21.47 -3.36
N SER A 367 -10.97 22.37 -2.65
CA SER A 367 -11.20 22.24 -1.21
C SER A 367 -11.99 20.97 -0.89
N TYR A 368 -12.96 20.63 -1.74
CA TYR A 368 -13.73 19.39 -1.62
C TYR A 368 -12.91 18.14 -1.91
N LEU A 369 -12.10 18.15 -2.98
CA LEU A 369 -11.14 17.08 -3.27
C LEU A 369 -10.18 16.86 -2.10
N VAL A 370 -9.55 17.93 -1.61
CA VAL A 370 -8.59 17.87 -0.50
C VAL A 370 -9.28 17.40 0.77
N GLY A 371 -10.47 17.93 1.09
CA GLY A 371 -11.27 17.48 2.21
C GLY A 371 -11.57 15.99 2.13
N VAL A 372 -12.02 15.50 0.97
CA VAL A 372 -12.28 14.08 0.75
C VAL A 372 -11.00 13.24 0.85
N VAL A 373 -9.90 13.66 0.24
CA VAL A 373 -8.66 12.87 0.30
C VAL A 373 -8.10 12.85 1.73
N ALA A 374 -8.18 13.96 2.46
CA ALA A 374 -7.73 14.07 3.83
C ALA A 374 -8.60 13.25 4.81
N LEU A 375 -9.93 13.34 4.69
CA LEU A 375 -10.86 12.63 5.56
C LEU A 375 -10.92 11.13 5.27
N TYR A 376 -10.92 10.74 4.00
CA TYR A 376 -11.24 9.37 3.57
C TYR A 376 -10.02 8.60 3.05
N GLY A 377 -8.94 9.29 2.68
CA GLY A 377 -7.69 8.67 2.25
C GLY A 377 -7.10 7.72 3.30
N PRO A 378 -6.93 8.12 4.57
CA PRO A 378 -6.40 7.25 5.62
C PRO A 378 -7.23 5.97 5.83
N ALA A 379 -8.57 6.07 5.83
CA ALA A 379 -9.45 4.91 5.94
C ALA A 379 -9.30 3.96 4.74
N SER A 380 -9.19 4.51 3.53
CA SER A 380 -8.97 3.74 2.31
C SER A 380 -7.62 3.01 2.33
N PHE A 381 -6.57 3.67 2.81
CA PHE A 381 -5.24 3.07 2.98
C PHE A 381 -5.22 2.00 4.08
N LEU A 382 -5.91 2.22 5.20
CA LEU A 382 -6.00 1.22 6.28
C LEU A 382 -6.71 -0.05 5.80
N ALA A 383 -7.86 0.10 5.12
CA ALA A 383 -8.59 -1.02 4.53
C ALA A 383 -7.73 -1.81 3.51
N TRP A 384 -6.88 -1.10 2.75
CA TRP A 384 -5.93 -1.73 1.85
C TRP A 384 -4.79 -2.46 2.57
N SER A 385 -4.17 -1.82 3.57
CA SER A 385 -3.04 -2.36 4.32
C SER A 385 -3.41 -3.62 5.10
N ALA A 386 -4.64 -3.70 5.63
CA ALA A 386 -5.15 -4.86 6.35
C ALA A 386 -5.15 -6.13 5.48
N ARG A 387 -5.14 -5.98 4.16
CA ARG A 387 -5.19 -7.08 3.20
C ARG A 387 -3.82 -7.66 2.83
N HIS A 388 -2.74 -6.90 2.99
CA HIS A 388 -1.40 -7.31 2.53
C HIS A 388 -0.78 -8.54 3.24
N PRO A 389 -1.07 -8.86 4.52
CA PRO A 389 -0.44 -10.01 5.17
C PRO A 389 -1.23 -11.33 5.07
N ALA A 390 -2.44 -11.36 4.49
CA ALA A 390 -3.25 -12.57 4.49
C ALA A 390 -2.89 -13.47 3.28
N PRO A 391 -2.44 -14.72 3.48
CA PRO A 391 -2.16 -15.63 2.38
C PRO A 391 -3.42 -15.83 1.51
N PRO A 392 -3.28 -15.88 0.18
CA PRO A 392 -4.37 -15.81 -0.79
C PRO A 392 -5.47 -16.87 -0.59
N GLN A 393 -5.21 -17.93 0.16
CA GLN A 393 -6.17 -19.00 0.45
C GLN A 393 -7.22 -18.67 1.52
N LYS A 394 -7.08 -17.62 2.34
CA LYS A 394 -8.02 -17.36 3.45
C LYS A 394 -9.09 -16.31 3.19
N TRP A 395 -8.90 -15.42 2.21
CA TRP A 395 -9.89 -14.40 1.89
C TRP A 395 -10.91 -14.96 0.89
N ARG A 396 -11.95 -15.63 1.41
CA ARG A 396 -13.11 -16.04 0.61
C ARG A 396 -13.92 -14.79 0.28
N ASN A 397 -14.05 -14.44 -0.99
CA ASN A 397 -15.03 -13.44 -1.43
C ASN A 397 -16.39 -13.80 -0.82
N ALA A 398 -17.01 -12.86 -0.12
CA ALA A 398 -18.34 -13.04 0.46
C ALA A 398 -19.43 -13.35 -0.59
N MET A 399 -19.12 -13.17 -1.88
CA MET A 399 -19.94 -13.52 -3.03
C MET A 399 -19.07 -14.33 -4.01
N GLY A 400 -19.42 -15.59 -4.24
CA GLY A 400 -18.55 -16.58 -4.88
C GLY A 400 -18.22 -16.33 -6.36
N GLY A 401 -17.04 -16.81 -6.77
CA GLY A 401 -16.79 -17.41 -8.09
C GLY A 401 -16.97 -16.55 -9.35
N GLY A 402 -16.32 -15.39 -9.46
CA GLY A 402 -16.22 -14.69 -10.75
C GLY A 402 -15.39 -13.41 -10.65
N THR A 403 -14.50 -13.16 -11.61
CA THR A 403 -13.59 -12.01 -11.68
C THR A 403 -14.28 -10.64 -11.74
N VAL A 404 -15.59 -10.61 -11.97
CA VAL A 404 -16.42 -9.39 -11.99
C VAL A 404 -16.79 -8.92 -10.57
N PHE A 405 -16.84 -9.82 -9.58
CA PHE A 405 -17.30 -9.51 -8.23
C PHE A 405 -16.30 -8.83 -7.27
N PRO A 406 -14.96 -8.99 -7.38
CA PRO A 406 -14.02 -8.28 -6.53
C PRO A 406 -14.19 -6.76 -6.65
N ALA A 407 -14.26 -6.23 -7.88
CA ALA A 407 -14.42 -4.80 -8.16
C ALA A 407 -15.68 -4.21 -7.49
N ILE A 408 -16.79 -4.95 -7.54
CA ILE A 408 -18.05 -4.54 -6.90
C ILE A 408 -17.92 -4.55 -5.37
N GLN A 409 -17.24 -5.53 -4.80
CA GLN A 409 -16.97 -5.55 -3.36
C GLN A 409 -16.06 -4.39 -2.94
N TYR A 410 -15.05 -4.05 -3.75
CA TYR A 410 -14.21 -2.87 -3.51
C TYR A 410 -15.04 -1.59 -3.57
N LEU A 411 -15.87 -1.43 -4.61
CA LEU A 411 -16.78 -0.28 -4.73
C LEU A 411 -17.78 -0.21 -3.58
N ALA A 412 -18.25 -1.35 -3.08
CA ALA A 412 -19.17 -1.42 -1.94
C ALA A 412 -18.49 -1.07 -0.62
N LEU A 413 -17.32 -1.66 -0.31
CA LEU A 413 -16.52 -1.29 0.87
C LEU A 413 -16.12 0.18 0.83
N PHE A 414 -15.70 0.64 -0.33
CA PHE A 414 -15.38 2.04 -0.57
C PHE A 414 -16.61 2.93 -0.37
N GLY A 415 -17.75 2.57 -0.98
CA GLY A 415 -19.02 3.28 -0.84
C GLY A 415 -19.53 3.31 0.60
N TRP A 416 -19.37 2.22 1.37
CA TRP A 416 -19.71 2.17 2.79
C TRP A 416 -18.78 3.04 3.64
N ALA A 417 -17.48 3.01 3.37
CA ALA A 417 -16.54 3.89 4.03
C ALA A 417 -16.85 5.36 3.76
N TRP A 418 -17.20 5.67 2.52
CA TRP A 418 -17.66 6.98 2.12
C TRP A 418 -18.96 7.38 2.79
N LEU A 419 -19.95 6.49 2.84
CA LEU A 419 -21.24 6.77 3.46
C LEU A 419 -21.07 7.04 4.96
N VAL A 420 -20.35 6.17 5.68
CA VAL A 420 -20.09 6.35 7.12
C VAL A 420 -19.41 7.69 7.37
N SER A 421 -18.41 8.02 6.56
CA SER A 421 -17.60 9.20 6.77
C SER A 421 -18.28 10.49 6.28
N ALA A 422 -19.17 10.41 5.28
CA ALA A 422 -20.07 11.50 4.88
C ALA A 422 -21.13 11.76 5.95
N LEU A 423 -21.73 10.72 6.52
CA LEU A 423 -22.67 10.85 7.64
C LEU A 423 -22.01 11.51 8.85
N THR A 424 -20.77 11.15 9.16
CA THR A 424 -20.02 11.77 10.27
C THR A 424 -19.65 13.23 9.98
N MET A 425 -19.26 13.57 8.74
CA MET A 425 -18.99 14.96 8.36
C MET A 425 -20.26 15.83 8.34
N THR A 426 -21.38 15.29 7.84
CA THR A 426 -22.68 15.98 7.88
C THR A 426 -23.12 16.22 9.31
N ALA A 427 -23.01 15.22 10.19
CA ALA A 427 -23.30 15.38 11.62
C ALA A 427 -22.42 16.47 12.26
N PHE A 428 -21.15 16.56 11.86
CA PHE A 428 -20.22 17.59 12.32
C PHE A 428 -20.60 19.00 11.86
N ILE A 429 -20.92 19.18 10.58
CA ILE A 429 -21.35 20.46 10.03
C ILE A 429 -22.64 20.91 10.71
N LEU A 430 -23.59 19.99 10.91
CA LEU A 430 -24.84 20.27 11.62
C LEU A 430 -24.56 20.72 13.07
N PHE A 431 -23.64 20.04 13.76
CA PHE A 431 -23.21 20.41 15.09
C PHE A 431 -22.57 21.81 15.14
N GLN A 432 -21.68 22.13 14.20
CA GLN A 432 -21.06 23.47 14.09
C GLN A 432 -22.12 24.56 13.90
N GLN A 433 -23.11 24.32 13.03
CA GLN A 433 -24.21 25.27 12.78
C GLN A 433 -25.09 25.45 14.01
N ILE A 434 -25.44 24.36 14.71
CA ILE A 434 -26.21 24.42 15.96
C ILE A 434 -25.42 25.19 17.02
N ALA A 435 -24.14 24.91 17.21
CA ALA A 435 -23.30 25.59 18.19
C ALA A 435 -23.14 27.08 17.90
N ALA A 436 -22.90 27.45 16.64
CA ALA A 436 -22.81 28.85 16.21
C ALA A 436 -24.14 29.59 16.43
N HIS A 437 -25.27 28.95 16.11
CA HIS A 437 -26.58 29.52 16.32
C HIS A 437 -26.90 29.69 17.81
N VAL A 438 -26.62 28.69 18.65
CA VAL A 438 -26.78 28.78 20.11
C VAL A 438 -25.91 29.89 20.69
N ALA A 439 -24.68 30.05 20.21
CA ALA A 439 -23.80 31.14 20.64
C ALA A 439 -24.34 32.52 20.23
N ALA A 440 -24.83 32.67 18.99
CA ALA A 440 -25.43 33.90 18.51
C ALA A 440 -26.72 34.26 19.27
N VAL A 441 -27.56 33.26 19.53
CA VAL A 441 -28.80 33.39 20.30
C VAL A 441 -28.49 33.72 21.77
N ALA A 442 -27.48 33.10 22.38
CA ALA A 442 -27.05 33.43 23.74
C ALA A 442 -26.47 34.85 23.84
N ALA A 443 -25.77 35.32 22.80
CA ALA A 443 -25.27 36.69 22.73
C ALA A 443 -26.40 37.72 22.51
N ALA A 444 -27.45 37.35 21.79
CA ALA A 444 -28.61 38.21 21.50
C ALA A 444 -29.68 38.19 22.61
N ALA A 445 -29.72 37.14 23.45
CA ALA A 445 -30.72 36.99 24.49
C ALA A 445 -30.45 37.89 25.70
N THR A 446 -31.02 39.09 25.66
CA THR A 446 -31.28 39.88 26.88
C THR A 446 -32.32 39.18 27.75
N ARG A 447 -31.82 38.48 28.77
CA ARG A 447 -32.43 37.98 30.04
C ARG A 447 -33.78 37.26 30.09
N ASP A 448 -34.72 37.38 29.15
CA ASP A 448 -36.05 36.79 29.33
C ASP A 448 -36.29 35.57 28.40
N THR A 449 -36.01 34.40 28.97
CA THR A 449 -36.47 33.03 28.61
C THR A 449 -36.47 32.63 27.13
N LEU A 450 -35.41 31.94 26.73
CA LEU A 450 -35.37 31.15 25.49
C LEU A 450 -36.09 29.82 25.67
N SER A 451 -37.25 29.64 25.02
CA SER A 451 -37.90 28.33 24.94
C SER A 451 -37.24 27.48 23.85
N ALA A 452 -37.05 26.18 24.12
CA ALA A 452 -36.46 25.22 23.17
C ALA A 452 -37.21 25.13 21.82
N ALA A 453 -38.50 25.49 21.82
CA ALA A 453 -39.31 25.60 20.61
C ALA A 453 -38.82 26.73 19.68
N CYS A 454 -38.37 27.87 20.22
CA CYS A 454 -37.90 29.00 19.41
C CYS A 454 -36.60 28.65 18.65
N VAL A 455 -35.67 27.95 19.33
CA VAL A 455 -34.41 27.48 18.75
C VAL A 455 -34.66 26.46 17.62
N MET A 456 -35.57 25.50 17.82
CA MET A 456 -35.90 24.50 16.80
C MET A 456 -36.61 25.09 15.58
N THR A 457 -37.38 26.17 15.76
CA THR A 457 -38.10 26.83 14.66
C THR A 457 -37.15 27.69 13.81
N GLN A 458 -36.13 28.31 14.41
CA GLN A 458 -35.09 29.05 13.67
C GLN A 458 -34.07 28.13 12.98
N LEU A 459 -33.80 26.94 13.51
CA LEU A 459 -32.86 25.98 12.91
C LEU A 459 -33.38 25.34 11.61
N LEU A 460 -34.71 25.25 11.44
CA LEU A 460 -35.36 24.67 10.26
C LEU A 460 -35.77 25.73 9.22
N GLY A 461 -35.57 27.02 9.52
CA GLY A 461 -35.84 28.16 8.63
C GLY A 461 -34.69 29.17 8.64
N VAL A 462 -33.74 29.00 7.71
CA VAL A 462 -32.79 29.99 7.12
C VAL A 462 -33.18 31.46 7.38
N THR A 463 -32.37 32.45 7.77
CA THR A 463 -30.93 32.76 7.85
C THR A 463 -30.76 33.83 8.94
N ILE A 464 -29.68 33.81 9.74
CA ILE A 464 -29.20 35.04 10.42
C ILE A 464 -27.72 35.24 10.11
N ARG A 465 -27.48 36.37 9.45
CA ARG A 465 -26.21 36.99 9.14
C ARG A 465 -25.90 37.92 10.32
N ASP A 466 -24.92 37.57 11.15
CA ASP A 466 -23.95 38.53 11.69
C ASP A 466 -22.87 37.84 12.54
N SER A 467 -21.65 38.33 12.35
CA SER A 467 -20.37 37.74 12.76
C SER A 467 -19.69 38.59 13.82
N ALA A 468 -19.47 38.03 15.02
CA ALA A 468 -18.47 38.56 15.97
C ALA A 468 -18.15 37.58 17.12
N CYS A 469 -17.32 36.55 16.89
CA CYS A 469 -16.44 35.98 17.94
C CYS A 469 -15.34 35.08 17.32
N PRO A 470 -14.04 35.44 17.33
CA PRO A 470 -13.06 34.79 16.45
C PRO A 470 -12.25 33.61 17.01
N THR A 471 -12.30 33.24 18.30
CA THR A 471 -11.18 32.45 18.87
C THR A 471 -11.49 31.15 19.62
N THR A 472 -12.73 30.84 20.00
CA THR A 472 -13.06 29.57 20.69
C THR A 472 -13.41 28.41 19.77
N GLY A 473 -13.65 28.66 18.47
CA GLY A 473 -14.08 27.62 17.52
C GLY A 473 -13.01 26.62 17.08
N SER A 474 -11.72 26.98 17.14
CA SER A 474 -10.63 26.18 16.54
C SER A 474 -10.24 24.94 17.36
N VAL A 475 -10.25 25.04 18.69
CA VAL A 475 -9.95 23.91 19.60
C VAL A 475 -11.05 22.85 19.54
N TRP A 476 -12.31 23.27 19.52
CA TRP A 476 -13.45 22.36 19.41
C TRP A 476 -13.56 21.71 18.02
N GLN A 477 -13.18 22.42 16.95
CA GLN A 477 -13.00 21.82 15.63
C GLN A 477 -11.95 20.70 15.68
N ALA A 478 -10.77 20.95 16.26
CA ALA A 478 -9.71 19.96 16.36
C ALA A 478 -10.12 18.71 17.18
N VAL A 479 -10.79 18.89 18.31
CA VAL A 479 -11.30 17.79 19.15
C VAL A 479 -12.35 16.97 18.40
N ALA A 480 -13.30 17.63 17.72
CA ALA A 480 -14.31 16.94 16.93
C ALA A 480 -13.70 16.17 15.75
N TYR A 481 -12.74 16.75 15.02
CA TYR A 481 -12.00 16.05 13.97
C TYR A 481 -11.27 14.81 14.51
N GLY A 482 -10.68 14.90 15.71
CA GLY A 482 -10.05 13.78 16.40
C GLY A 482 -11.04 12.65 16.74
N VAL A 483 -12.20 13.00 17.32
CA VAL A 483 -13.25 12.04 17.71
C VAL A 483 -13.89 11.38 16.49
N LEU A 484 -14.19 12.16 15.44
CA LEU A 484 -14.74 11.65 14.19
C LEU A 484 -13.74 10.76 13.45
N GLY A 485 -12.48 11.15 13.39
CA GLY A 485 -11.39 10.34 12.84
C GLY A 485 -11.24 9.00 13.59
N ALA A 486 -11.29 9.03 14.92
CA ALA A 486 -11.21 7.83 15.75
C ALA A 486 -12.44 6.91 15.57
N TRP A 487 -13.65 7.48 15.54
CA TRP A 487 -14.89 6.73 15.27
C TRP A 487 -14.84 6.03 13.90
N ASN A 488 -14.38 6.76 12.88
CA ASN A 488 -14.28 6.24 11.52
C ASN A 488 -13.23 5.12 11.42
N ALA A 489 -12.07 5.30 12.07
CA ALA A 489 -11.03 4.27 12.15
C ALA A 489 -11.53 2.99 12.86
N VAL A 490 -12.27 3.12 13.96
CA VAL A 490 -12.88 1.99 14.69
C VAL A 490 -13.94 1.29 13.82
N THR A 491 -14.78 2.06 13.13
CA THR A 491 -15.82 1.49 12.25
C THR A 491 -15.20 0.75 11.07
N MET A 492 -14.11 1.27 10.48
CA MET A 492 -13.35 0.59 9.43
C MET A 492 -12.68 -0.69 9.93
N ALA A 493 -12.08 -0.67 11.12
CA ALA A 493 -11.47 -1.86 11.73
C ALA A 493 -12.52 -2.95 11.98
N LEU A 494 -13.72 -2.58 12.44
CA LEU A 494 -14.83 -3.50 12.66
C LEU A 494 -15.41 -4.06 11.34
N LEU A 495 -15.49 -3.23 10.29
CA LEU A 495 -15.90 -3.67 8.96
C LEU A 495 -14.89 -4.65 8.36
N ALA A 496 -13.58 -4.40 8.53
CA ALA A 496 -12.54 -5.33 8.09
C ALA A 496 -12.63 -6.69 8.82
N ASP A 497 -12.83 -6.68 10.15
CA ASP A 497 -12.97 -7.89 10.98
C ASP A 497 -14.25 -8.69 10.65
N CYS A 498 -15.32 -8.00 10.25
CA CYS A 498 -16.57 -8.60 9.76
C CYS A 498 -16.42 -9.29 8.40
N VAL A 499 -15.51 -8.81 7.53
CA VAL A 499 -15.26 -9.41 6.22
C VAL A 499 -14.35 -10.65 6.35
N GLU A 500 -13.45 -10.68 7.33
CA GLU A 500 -12.56 -11.83 7.56
C GLU A 500 -13.21 -12.97 8.37
N SER A 501 -14.22 -12.69 9.19
CA SER A 501 -14.87 -13.69 10.04
C SER A 501 -16.20 -14.19 9.44
N ALA A 502 -16.36 -15.51 9.31
CA ALA A 502 -17.60 -16.15 8.82
C ALA A 502 -18.82 -15.99 9.76
N ARG A 503 -18.81 -15.03 10.69
CA ARG A 503 -19.87 -14.77 11.67
C ARG A 503 -20.15 -13.27 11.85
N PRO A 504 -20.55 -12.56 10.78
CA PRO A 504 -20.76 -11.11 10.80
C PRO A 504 -21.79 -10.68 11.86
N ARG A 505 -22.79 -11.52 12.15
CA ARG A 505 -23.89 -11.20 13.07
C ARG A 505 -23.45 -11.01 14.53
N ARG A 506 -22.56 -11.85 15.06
CA ARG A 506 -22.15 -11.79 16.49
C ARG A 506 -21.17 -10.67 16.79
N LEU A 507 -20.43 -10.21 15.78
CA LEU A 507 -19.49 -9.10 15.90
C LEU A 507 -20.23 -7.76 15.81
N LEU A 508 -21.21 -7.66 14.90
CA LEU A 508 -22.13 -6.52 14.83
C LEU A 508 -22.92 -6.36 16.14
N GLU A 509 -23.45 -7.46 16.70
CA GLU A 509 -24.15 -7.48 18.01
C GLU A 509 -23.26 -7.03 19.18
N ARG A 510 -21.93 -7.16 19.09
CA ARG A 510 -20.98 -6.71 20.12
C ARG A 510 -20.48 -5.28 19.90
N ALA A 511 -20.45 -4.81 18.66
CA ALA A 511 -20.03 -3.45 18.32
C ALA A 511 -21.15 -2.43 18.51
N LEU A 512 -22.40 -2.80 18.24
CA LEU A 512 -23.57 -1.93 18.34
C LEU A 512 -23.77 -1.28 19.73
N PRO A 513 -23.54 -1.98 20.86
CA PRO A 513 -23.61 -1.39 22.20
C PRO A 513 -22.49 -0.39 22.49
N LEU A 514 -21.28 -0.62 21.95
CA LEU A 514 -20.14 0.30 22.07
C LEU A 514 -20.38 1.57 21.25
N LEU A 515 -20.95 1.43 20.04
CA LEU A 515 -21.36 2.54 19.19
C LEU A 515 -22.48 3.37 19.83
N HIS A 516 -23.50 2.71 20.41
CA HIS A 516 -24.55 3.40 21.17
C HIS A 516 -24.01 4.08 22.44
N GLY A 517 -23.09 3.43 23.18
CA GLY A 517 -22.52 3.97 24.41
C GLY A 517 -21.72 5.24 24.18
N ALA A 518 -20.92 5.30 23.11
CA ALA A 518 -20.16 6.51 22.75
C ALA A 518 -21.06 7.65 22.26
N GLY A 519 -22.13 7.35 21.50
CA GLY A 519 -23.15 8.34 21.13
C GLY A 519 -23.94 8.89 22.34
N LEU A 520 -24.30 8.02 23.29
CA LEU A 520 -24.96 8.43 24.53
C LEU A 520 -24.04 9.24 25.45
N ALA A 521 -22.75 8.91 25.51
CA ALA A 521 -21.78 9.66 26.30
C ALA A 521 -21.63 11.10 25.78
N ALA A 522 -21.57 11.28 24.45
CA ALA A 522 -21.55 12.60 23.83
C ALA A 522 -22.85 13.39 24.13
N LEU A 523 -24.01 12.75 24.03
CA LEU A 523 -25.31 13.38 24.36
C LEU A 523 -25.45 13.75 25.84
N ASN A 524 -25.02 12.88 26.76
CA ASN A 524 -25.05 13.15 28.20
C ASN A 524 -24.07 14.26 28.60
N PHE A 525 -22.93 14.36 27.93
CA PHE A 525 -21.97 15.44 28.16
C PHE A 525 -22.53 16.80 27.68
N MET A 526 -23.19 16.83 26.53
CA MET A 526 -23.90 18.04 26.06
C MET A 526 -25.06 18.43 26.99
N ALA A 527 -25.80 17.47 27.54
CA ALA A 527 -26.88 17.73 28.49
C ALA A 527 -26.34 18.28 29.82
N ALA A 528 -25.20 17.78 30.31
CA ALA A 528 -24.55 18.25 31.52
C ALA A 528 -24.03 19.69 31.39
N GLU A 529 -23.46 20.05 30.24
CA GLU A 529 -22.99 21.42 29.98
C GLU A 529 -24.17 22.41 29.76
N TRP A 530 -25.27 21.96 29.14
CA TRP A 530 -26.50 22.75 29.02
C TRP A 530 -27.12 23.04 30.39
N LEU A 531 -27.11 22.06 31.30
CA LEU A 531 -27.54 22.23 32.70
C LEU A 531 -26.60 23.15 33.50
N GLY A 532 -25.30 23.14 33.21
CA GLY A 532 -24.30 24.01 33.85
C GLY A 532 -24.37 25.49 33.47
N ARG A 533 -25.16 25.86 32.45
CA ARG A 533 -25.35 27.26 31.99
C ARG A 533 -26.67 27.90 32.45
N MET A 534 -27.46 27.23 33.28
CA MET A 534 -28.62 27.87 33.93
C MET A 534 -28.11 28.94 34.92
N PRO A 535 -28.43 30.23 34.75
CA PRO A 535 -28.04 31.26 35.70
C PRO A 535 -28.77 31.03 37.03
N ASP A 536 -28.10 31.33 38.14
CA ASP A 536 -28.54 31.16 39.54
C ASP A 536 -30.06 31.32 39.72
N ALA A 537 -30.79 30.20 39.66
CA ALA A 537 -32.16 30.15 40.12
C ALA A 537 -32.13 30.36 41.64
N ALA A 538 -32.97 31.26 42.13
CA ALA A 538 -33.06 31.60 43.55
C ALA A 538 -33.18 30.34 44.42
N PRO A 539 -32.56 30.32 45.62
CA PRO A 539 -32.35 29.11 46.42
C PRO A 539 -33.61 28.42 46.97
N GLU A 540 -34.82 28.87 46.61
CA GLU A 540 -36.08 28.28 47.09
C GLU A 540 -36.60 27.11 46.25
N ASP A 541 -36.11 26.93 45.01
CA ASP A 541 -36.48 25.78 44.17
C ASP A 541 -35.34 24.75 44.09
N MET A 542 -34.95 24.18 45.23
CA MET A 542 -34.08 23.00 45.25
C MET A 542 -34.88 21.74 44.90
N LEU A 543 -34.75 21.29 43.66
CA LEU A 543 -35.26 19.99 43.21
C LEU A 543 -34.47 18.85 43.87
N THR A 544 -35.12 18.09 44.74
CA THR A 544 -34.57 16.85 45.31
C THR A 544 -34.62 15.74 44.27
N VAL A 545 -33.46 15.35 43.74
CA VAL A 545 -33.33 14.14 42.91
C VAL A 545 -33.30 12.92 43.85
N PRO A 546 -34.24 11.97 43.75
CA PRO A 546 -34.54 11.02 44.83
C PRO A 546 -33.58 9.82 44.97
N LEU A 547 -32.43 9.80 44.28
CA LEU A 547 -31.65 8.56 44.16
C LEU A 547 -30.49 8.38 45.15
N LEU A 548 -29.98 9.43 45.82
CA LEU A 548 -28.79 9.26 46.69
C LEU A 548 -28.76 10.08 48.01
N GLY A 549 -29.80 10.82 48.37
CA GLY A 549 -29.97 11.37 49.72
C GLY A 549 -28.94 12.41 50.21
N PHE A 550 -27.95 12.80 49.40
CA PHE A 550 -26.97 13.84 49.76
C PHE A 550 -27.29 15.17 49.07
N ARG A 551 -27.31 16.26 49.85
CA ARG A 551 -27.37 17.63 49.34
C ARG A 551 -25.96 18.05 48.94
N VAL A 552 -25.74 18.28 47.65
CA VAL A 552 -24.46 18.77 47.13
C VAL A 552 -24.73 19.98 46.24
N SER A 553 -23.89 21.02 46.34
CA SER A 553 -24.07 22.25 45.58
C SER A 553 -23.99 22.00 44.06
N PRO A 554 -24.66 22.83 43.23
CA PRO A 554 -24.63 22.68 41.76
C PRO A 554 -23.21 22.63 41.18
N ALA A 555 -22.29 23.43 41.74
CA ALA A 555 -20.88 23.42 41.36
C ALA A 555 -20.18 22.07 41.63
N ALA A 556 -20.52 21.40 42.73
CA ALA A 556 -19.98 20.08 43.06
C ALA A 556 -20.60 18.95 42.19
N GLN A 557 -21.84 19.13 41.70
CA GLN A 557 -22.45 18.21 40.75
C GLN A 557 -21.79 18.29 39.37
N VAL A 558 -21.42 19.49 38.92
CA VAL A 558 -20.68 19.70 37.66
C VAL A 558 -19.28 19.08 37.75
N ILE A 559 -18.54 19.34 38.82
CA ILE A 559 -17.20 18.75 39.03
C ILE A 559 -17.29 17.22 39.12
N ALA A 560 -18.32 16.68 39.79
CA ALA A 560 -18.53 15.24 39.88
C ALA A 560 -18.91 14.63 38.51
N ALA A 561 -19.72 15.32 37.70
CA ALA A 561 -20.11 14.86 36.36
C ALA A 561 -18.94 14.92 35.36
N GLU A 562 -18.11 15.97 35.41
CA GLU A 562 -16.89 16.08 34.60
C GLU A 562 -15.85 15.02 35.01
N ALA A 563 -15.63 14.82 36.31
CA ALA A 563 -14.73 13.78 36.82
C ALA A 563 -15.21 12.37 36.47
N LEU A 564 -16.53 12.11 36.53
CA LEU A 564 -17.12 10.83 36.14
C LEU A 564 -17.01 10.59 34.62
N SER A 565 -17.21 11.63 33.81
CA SER A 565 -17.10 11.56 32.36
C SER A 565 -15.66 11.32 31.90
N ALA A 566 -14.69 12.03 32.49
CA ALA A 566 -13.27 11.83 32.24
C ALA A 566 -12.80 10.44 32.69
N ALA A 567 -13.28 9.97 33.85
CA ALA A 567 -12.98 8.63 34.36
C ALA A 567 -13.57 7.53 33.45
N LEU A 568 -14.79 7.70 32.94
CA LEU A 568 -15.43 6.77 32.02
C LEU A 568 -14.71 6.73 30.66
N LEU A 569 -14.30 7.88 30.11
CA LEU A 569 -13.52 7.95 28.87
C LEU A 569 -12.14 7.28 29.04
N GLY A 570 -11.47 7.54 30.17
CA GLY A 570 -10.19 6.91 30.52
C GLY A 570 -10.32 5.39 30.67
N LEU A 571 -11.38 4.90 31.31
CA LEU A 571 -11.68 3.46 31.43
C LEU A 571 -11.96 2.82 30.07
N LEU A 572 -12.70 3.48 29.19
CA LEU A 572 -13.03 2.97 27.87
C LEU A 572 -11.78 2.90 26.97
N PHE A 573 -10.93 3.93 27.02
CA PHE A 573 -9.65 3.96 26.32
C PHE A 573 -8.68 2.89 26.86
N ALA A 574 -8.57 2.75 28.19
CA ALA A 574 -7.77 1.72 28.83
C ALA A 574 -8.26 0.31 28.46
N MET A 575 -9.58 0.09 28.40
CA MET A 575 -10.16 -1.21 28.04
C MET A 575 -9.91 -1.58 26.57
N VAL A 576 -10.06 -0.63 25.65
CA VAL A 576 -9.74 -0.84 24.21
C VAL A 576 -8.25 -1.11 24.03
N THR A 577 -7.38 -0.36 24.71
CA THR A 577 -5.93 -0.54 24.66
C THR A 577 -5.51 -1.89 25.26
N LEU A 578 -6.11 -2.31 26.37
CA LEU A 578 -5.90 -3.62 26.98
C LEU A 578 -6.39 -4.77 26.08
N MET A 579 -7.53 -4.61 25.39
CA MET A 579 -8.02 -5.62 24.44
C MET A 579 -7.10 -5.74 23.22
N ALA A 580 -6.56 -4.63 22.72
CA ALA A 580 -5.58 -4.61 21.63
C ALA A 580 -4.23 -5.25 22.06
N LEU A 581 -3.71 -4.88 23.22
CA LEU A 581 -2.46 -5.43 23.78
C LEU A 581 -2.57 -6.92 24.11
N ARG A 582 -3.70 -7.35 24.71
CA ARG A 582 -3.93 -8.76 25.04
C ARG A 582 -4.04 -9.64 23.79
N ARG A 583 -4.52 -9.10 22.66
CA ARG A 583 -4.49 -9.80 21.36
C ARG A 583 -3.12 -9.82 20.70
N LEU A 584 -2.32 -8.75 20.85
CA LEU A 584 -0.93 -8.72 20.39
C LEU A 584 -0.06 -9.73 21.16
N HIS A 585 -0.30 -9.90 22.47
CA HIS A 585 0.39 -10.90 23.31
C HIS A 585 -0.19 -12.31 23.22
N ALA A 586 -1.43 -12.49 22.77
CA ALA A 586 -2.03 -13.81 22.58
C ALA A 586 -1.70 -14.46 21.23
N ARG A 587 -0.81 -13.87 20.41
CA ARG A 587 -0.21 -14.61 19.29
C ARG A 587 0.67 -15.71 19.89
N PRO A 588 0.36 -16.99 19.70
CA PRO A 588 1.31 -18.03 20.06
C PRO A 588 2.58 -17.76 19.25
N VAL A 589 3.67 -17.44 19.95
CA VAL A 589 5.01 -17.56 19.38
C VAL A 589 5.10 -19.01 18.96
N ALA A 590 5.09 -19.26 17.65
CA ALA A 590 5.39 -20.59 17.15
C ALA A 590 6.74 -20.98 17.78
N PRO A 591 6.83 -22.11 18.51
CA PRO A 591 8.10 -22.52 19.05
C PRO A 591 9.10 -22.59 17.87
N PRO A 592 10.36 -22.16 18.06
CA PRO A 592 11.36 -22.39 17.03
C PRO A 592 11.35 -23.87 16.66
N PRO A 593 11.47 -24.23 15.36
CA PRO A 593 11.50 -25.64 14.97
C PRO A 593 12.58 -26.32 15.80
N SER A 594 12.19 -27.26 16.66
CA SER A 594 13.15 -28.00 17.44
C SER A 594 14.01 -28.84 16.48
N PRO A 595 15.34 -28.81 16.57
CA PRO A 595 16.22 -29.60 15.70
C PRO A 595 16.22 -31.11 16.05
N SER A 596 15.19 -31.62 16.73
CA SER A 596 15.18 -32.98 17.28
C SER A 596 13.90 -33.78 17.01
N ALA A 597 13.06 -33.39 16.05
CA ALA A 597 11.99 -34.25 15.55
C ALA A 597 12.50 -35.29 14.53
N PHE A 598 13.63 -35.94 14.83
CA PHE A 598 14.04 -37.22 14.24
C PHE A 598 14.02 -38.26 15.35
N GLY A 599 12.82 -38.82 15.60
CA GLY A 599 12.71 -40.07 16.34
C GLY A 599 13.19 -41.22 15.45
N PRO A 600 14.06 -42.11 15.93
CA PRO A 600 14.41 -43.33 15.21
C PRO A 600 13.29 -44.35 15.39
N GLY A 601 12.82 -44.96 14.30
CA GLY A 601 12.06 -46.21 14.39
C GLY A 601 10.73 -46.22 13.67
N ALA A 602 10.78 -46.51 12.37
CA ALA A 602 9.74 -47.30 11.73
C ALA A 602 10.43 -48.31 10.80
N ARG A 603 10.93 -49.40 11.39
CA ARG A 603 11.21 -50.64 10.64
C ARG A 603 9.86 -51.13 10.12
N ARG A 604 9.60 -50.94 8.82
CA ARG A 604 8.58 -51.73 8.12
C ARG A 604 9.18 -53.10 7.83
N ALA A 605 8.61 -54.11 8.46
CA ALA A 605 8.78 -55.49 8.05
C ALA A 605 8.23 -55.67 6.63
N LEU A 606 9.04 -56.27 5.77
CA LEU A 606 8.59 -56.89 4.52
C LEU A 606 7.71 -58.10 4.86
N PRO A 607 6.60 -58.35 4.14
CA PRO A 607 5.96 -59.65 4.18
C PRO A 607 6.86 -60.66 3.44
N ALA A 608 7.02 -61.83 4.04
CA ALA A 608 7.64 -62.98 3.41
C ALA A 608 6.67 -63.59 2.39
N GLU A 609 7.12 -63.68 1.14
CA GLU A 609 6.85 -64.79 0.21
C GLU A 609 8.12 -65.09 -0.58
#